data_AF-A0A356B565-F1
#
_entry.id   AF-A0A356B565-F1
#
_cell.length_a   1.000
_cell.length_b   1.000
_cell.length_c   1.000
_cell.angle_alpha   90.00
_cell.angle_beta   90.00
_cell.angle_gamma   90.00
#
_symmetry.space_group_name_H-M   'P 1'
#
loop_
_entity.id
_entity.type
_entity.pdbx_description
1 polymer ?
#
loop_
_entity_poly.entity_id
_entity_poly.type
_entity_poly.pdbx_seq_one_letter_code
_entity_poly.pdbx_strand_id
1 'polypeptide(L)'
;AALSGSSPVSSGNVGQDGSLKTFQSIDSIRSWLGDINPNYKNPFIPNWNNPYHINCGSCAFAVESRLNGDTTVVAHKENIGTDSGMERATGKKCVYMPVEKIEEKLKEQGAGSHMIVGINRKPTPWGQGQAGHWFNAYYDGKKIYTLDGQTGEVYDWPYDYGDISEWCALI
;
A
#
# COMPACT_ATOMS: atom_id res chain seq x y z
N ALA A 1 -26.63 -29.23 59.01
CA ALA A 1 -25.45 -29.18 58.12
C ALA A 1 -25.52 -27.90 57.29
N ALA A 2 -24.45 -27.10 57.37
CA ALA A 2 -24.02 -25.96 56.55
C ALA A 2 -24.98 -24.81 56.17
N LEU A 3 -24.46 -23.60 56.43
CA LEU A 3 -24.95 -22.24 56.19
C LEU A 3 -24.54 -21.71 54.80
N SER A 4 -25.09 -20.53 54.46
CA SER A 4 -24.54 -19.46 53.60
C SER A 4 -24.65 -19.66 52.07
N GLY A 5 -24.89 -18.63 51.26
CA GLY A 5 -24.89 -17.19 51.53
C GLY A 5 -25.50 -16.35 50.42
N SER A 6 -25.80 -15.11 50.79
CA SER A 6 -26.26 -13.98 49.97
C SER A 6 -25.17 -13.51 49.00
N SER A 7 -25.55 -12.95 47.84
CA SER A 7 -25.12 -11.63 47.32
C SER A 7 -25.41 -11.44 45.82
N PRO A 8 -25.48 -10.18 45.33
CA PRO A 8 -26.26 -9.76 44.17
C PRO A 8 -25.43 -9.75 42.89
N VAL A 9 -26.08 -9.83 41.73
CA VAL A 9 -25.42 -9.42 40.47
C VAL A 9 -25.70 -7.95 40.26
N SER A 10 -24.67 -7.17 40.57
CA SER A 10 -24.51 -5.76 40.30
C SER A 10 -24.73 -5.42 38.82
N SER A 11 -25.33 -4.26 38.60
CA SER A 11 -25.29 -3.52 37.35
C SER A 11 -23.86 -3.41 36.81
N GLY A 12 -23.70 -3.66 35.52
CA GLY A 12 -22.54 -3.31 34.72
C GLY A 12 -23.04 -2.58 33.48
N ASN A 13 -22.83 -1.28 33.48
CA ASN A 13 -23.21 -0.30 32.47
C ASN A 13 -22.05 -0.14 31.46
N VAL A 14 -22.34 0.34 30.25
CA VAL A 14 -21.38 0.94 29.28
C VAL A 14 -20.45 -0.07 28.57
N GLY A 15 -20.17 -0.02 27.27
CA GLY A 15 -20.49 0.90 26.19
C GLY A 15 -19.61 0.61 24.97
N GLN A 16 -19.85 1.37 23.90
CA GLN A 16 -19.04 1.53 22.69
C GLN A 16 -18.89 0.32 21.76
N ASP A 17 -19.75 0.33 20.74
CA ASP A 17 -19.45 -0.14 19.39
C ASP A 17 -18.21 0.59 18.85
N GLY A 18 -17.02 0.09 19.22
CA GLY A 18 -15.79 0.38 18.51
C GLY A 18 -15.70 -0.61 17.37
N SER A 19 -16.08 -0.22 16.16
CA SER A 19 -15.82 -1.02 14.97
C SER A 19 -14.30 -1.25 14.90
N LEU A 20 -13.85 -2.44 15.29
CA LEU A 20 -12.47 -2.85 15.02
C LEU A 20 -12.30 -2.71 13.51
N LYS A 21 -11.43 -1.80 13.06
CA LYS A 21 -11.00 -1.75 11.66
C LYS A 21 -10.40 -3.13 11.36
N THR A 22 -11.19 -4.00 10.72
CA THR A 22 -10.71 -5.28 10.22
C THR A 22 -9.79 -4.96 9.06
N PHE A 23 -8.47 -5.07 9.28
CA PHE A 23 -7.50 -4.93 8.21
C PHE A 23 -7.54 -6.15 7.27
N GLN A 24 -7.16 -5.95 6.01
CA GLN A 24 -7.29 -6.97 4.98
C GLN A 24 -6.18 -8.02 5.12
N SER A 25 -6.49 -9.31 4.96
CA SER A 25 -5.44 -10.32 4.89
C SER A 25 -4.69 -10.20 3.56
N ILE A 26 -3.44 -10.69 3.51
CA ILE A 26 -2.70 -10.73 2.25
C ILE A 26 -3.40 -11.58 1.18
N ASP A 27 -4.06 -12.65 1.56
CA ASP A 27 -4.80 -13.48 0.59
C ASP A 27 -6.01 -12.73 0.02
N SER A 28 -6.69 -11.92 0.84
CA SER A 28 -7.71 -10.99 0.36
C SER A 28 -7.11 -9.97 -0.61
N ILE A 29 -5.97 -9.37 -0.28
CA ILE A 29 -5.29 -8.40 -1.16
C ILE A 29 -4.89 -9.04 -2.49
N ARG A 30 -4.29 -10.24 -2.48
CA ARG A 30 -3.94 -10.99 -3.70
C ARG A 30 -5.14 -11.24 -4.61
N SER A 31 -6.33 -11.44 -4.04
CA SER A 31 -7.54 -11.71 -4.82
C SER A 31 -8.02 -10.52 -5.66
N TRP A 32 -7.68 -9.28 -5.27
CA TRP A 32 -8.14 -8.07 -5.97
C TRP A 32 -7.02 -7.21 -6.55
N LEU A 33 -5.75 -7.41 -6.17
CA LEU A 33 -4.65 -6.55 -6.58
C LEU A 33 -4.49 -6.49 -8.11
N GLY A 34 -4.73 -7.60 -8.80
CA GLY A 34 -4.75 -7.65 -10.27
C GLY A 34 -5.84 -6.79 -10.92
N ASP A 35 -6.92 -6.50 -10.21
CA ASP A 35 -8.03 -5.66 -10.70
C ASP A 35 -7.73 -4.17 -10.59
N ILE A 36 -6.60 -3.76 -10.00
CA ILE A 36 -6.20 -2.36 -9.93
C ILE A 36 -5.88 -1.81 -11.30
N ASN A 37 -5.18 -2.59 -12.12
CA ASN A 37 -4.72 -2.17 -13.44
C ASN A 37 -5.26 -3.12 -14.53
N PRO A 38 -6.59 -3.12 -14.77
CA PRO A 38 -7.24 -4.15 -15.60
C PRO A 38 -6.75 -4.17 -17.05
N ASN A 39 -6.15 -3.08 -17.52
CA ASN A 39 -5.65 -2.96 -18.88
C ASN A 39 -4.12 -3.23 -19.02
N TYR A 40 -3.42 -3.56 -17.93
CA TYR A 40 -1.99 -3.90 -17.96
C TYR A 40 -1.68 -5.06 -18.91
N LYS A 41 -2.49 -6.13 -18.87
CA LYS A 41 -2.33 -7.33 -19.70
C LYS A 41 -3.34 -7.41 -20.87
N ASN A 42 -3.95 -6.29 -21.25
CA ASN A 42 -4.99 -6.28 -22.28
C ASN A 42 -4.38 -6.61 -23.66
N PRO A 43 -4.75 -7.74 -24.30
CA PRO A 43 -4.13 -8.17 -25.56
C PRO A 43 -4.53 -7.29 -26.76
N PHE A 44 -5.55 -6.45 -26.61
CA PHE A 44 -6.00 -5.51 -27.64
C PHE A 44 -5.24 -4.19 -27.60
N ILE A 45 -4.40 -3.96 -26.59
CA ILE A 45 -3.52 -2.79 -26.50
C ILE A 45 -2.09 -3.25 -26.79
N PRO A 46 -1.46 -2.78 -27.88
CA PRO A 46 -0.09 -3.18 -28.20
C PRO A 46 0.88 -2.82 -27.08
N ASN A 47 1.69 -3.78 -26.65
CA ASN A 47 2.61 -3.63 -25.50
C ASN A 47 3.55 -2.42 -25.62
N TRP A 48 4.07 -2.13 -26.81
CA TRP A 48 5.01 -1.02 -27.02
C TRP A 48 4.41 0.38 -26.82
N ASN A 49 3.09 0.48 -26.66
CA ASN A 49 2.40 1.74 -26.43
C ASN A 49 1.27 1.58 -25.40
N ASN A 50 1.36 0.61 -24.49
CA ASN A 50 0.34 0.42 -23.48
C ASN A 50 0.55 1.44 -22.34
N PRO A 51 -0.30 2.47 -22.18
CA PRO A 51 -0.12 3.49 -21.14
C PRO A 51 -0.20 2.91 -19.73
N TYR A 52 -0.85 1.75 -19.57
CA TYR A 52 -0.95 1.04 -18.31
C TYR A 52 0.37 0.36 -17.90
N HIS A 53 1.39 0.32 -18.76
CA HIS A 53 2.74 -0.13 -18.38
C HIS A 53 3.57 0.97 -17.71
N ILE A 54 3.09 2.22 -17.70
CA ILE A 54 3.82 3.39 -17.18
C ILE A 54 2.99 4.25 -16.22
N ASN A 55 1.88 3.71 -15.68
CA ASN A 55 0.95 4.40 -14.79
C ASN A 55 1.11 4.03 -13.29
N CYS A 56 2.31 3.65 -12.85
CA CYS A 56 2.56 3.12 -11.50
C CYS A 56 2.05 4.01 -10.36
N GLY A 57 2.14 5.34 -10.47
CA GLY A 57 1.61 6.27 -9.47
C GLY A 57 0.09 6.24 -9.36
N SER A 58 -0.62 6.08 -10.49
CA SER A 58 -2.08 5.89 -10.47
C SER A 58 -2.47 4.55 -9.83
N CYS A 59 -1.67 3.50 -10.08
CA CYS A 59 -1.88 2.19 -9.48
C CYS A 59 -1.66 2.22 -7.96
N ALA A 60 -0.58 2.84 -7.49
CA ALA A 60 -0.29 2.96 -6.05
C ALA A 60 -1.38 3.76 -5.31
N PHE A 61 -1.90 4.82 -5.94
CA PHE A 61 -3.02 5.58 -5.41
C PHE A 61 -4.32 4.75 -5.34
N ALA A 62 -4.61 3.94 -6.37
CA ALA A 62 -5.78 3.07 -6.37
C ALA A 62 -5.68 1.97 -5.30
N VAL A 63 -4.51 1.36 -5.11
CA VAL A 63 -4.26 0.39 -4.02
C VAL A 63 -4.50 1.03 -2.66
N GLU A 64 -3.96 2.22 -2.43
CA GLU A 64 -4.18 3.00 -1.20
C GLU A 64 -5.67 3.24 -0.95
N SER A 65 -6.42 3.60 -2.00
CA SER A 65 -7.86 3.86 -1.91
C SER A 65 -8.64 2.61 -1.51
N ARG A 66 -8.30 1.45 -2.08
CA ARG A 66 -8.91 0.16 -1.71
C ARG A 66 -8.55 -0.29 -0.29
N LEU A 67 -7.30 -0.10 0.13
CA LEU A 67 -6.88 -0.38 1.51
C LEU A 67 -7.63 0.50 2.52
N ASN A 68 -7.99 1.72 2.11
CA ASN A 68 -8.83 2.64 2.90
C ASN A 68 -10.34 2.42 2.76
N GLY A 69 -10.78 1.45 1.97
CA GLY A 69 -12.17 0.98 1.91
C GLY A 69 -12.94 1.28 0.63
N ASP A 70 -12.39 2.06 -0.31
CA ASP A 70 -13.04 2.28 -1.60
C ASP A 70 -12.69 1.14 -2.56
N THR A 71 -13.53 0.12 -2.58
CA THR A 71 -13.34 -1.10 -3.39
C THR A 71 -13.62 -0.91 -4.88
N THR A 72 -14.07 0.27 -5.31
CA THR A 72 -14.46 0.53 -6.70
C THR A 72 -13.35 1.16 -7.54
N VAL A 73 -12.28 1.65 -6.90
CA VAL A 73 -11.20 2.36 -7.57
C VAL A 73 -10.37 1.43 -8.46
N VAL A 74 -10.08 1.89 -9.66
CA VAL A 74 -9.10 1.32 -10.60
C VAL A 74 -8.14 2.42 -11.04
N ALA A 75 -6.93 2.03 -11.44
CA ALA A 75 -5.93 2.97 -11.93
C ALA A 75 -6.37 3.62 -13.24
N HIS A 76 -6.10 4.91 -13.37
CA HIS A 76 -6.25 5.63 -14.62
C HIS A 76 -5.07 5.33 -15.56
N LYS A 77 -5.27 5.56 -16.87
CA LYS A 77 -4.20 5.41 -17.87
C LYS A 77 -3.12 6.49 -17.73
N GLU A 78 -3.48 7.67 -17.22
CA GLU A 78 -2.48 8.71 -16.96
C GLU A 78 -1.78 8.47 -15.62
N ASN A 79 -0.46 8.60 -15.65
CA ASN A 79 0.37 8.39 -14.48
C ASN A 79 0.37 9.60 -13.53
N ILE A 80 0.48 9.32 -12.24
CA ILE A 80 0.89 10.30 -11.23
C ILE A 80 2.40 10.14 -11.02
N GLY A 81 3.18 10.73 -11.94
CA GLY A 81 4.61 10.40 -12.07
C GLY A 81 5.58 11.23 -11.23
N THR A 82 5.12 12.16 -10.39
CA THR A 82 5.98 13.06 -9.62
C THR A 82 5.58 13.09 -8.16
N ASP A 83 6.55 13.37 -7.28
CA ASP A 83 6.31 13.60 -5.85
C ASP A 83 5.18 14.60 -5.65
N SER A 84 5.28 15.78 -6.27
CA SER A 84 4.24 16.82 -6.15
C SER A 84 2.86 16.35 -6.62
N GLY A 85 2.81 15.46 -7.61
CA GLY A 85 1.57 14.84 -8.09
C GLY A 85 0.97 13.91 -7.04
N MET A 86 1.79 13.03 -6.48
CA MET A 86 1.36 12.10 -5.42
C MET A 86 0.97 12.84 -4.15
N GLU A 87 1.69 13.89 -3.78
CA GLU A 87 1.34 14.75 -2.64
C GLU A 87 -0.01 15.44 -2.85
N ARG A 88 -0.27 15.98 -4.04
CA ARG A 88 -1.59 16.58 -4.36
C ARG A 88 -2.71 15.56 -4.35
N ALA A 89 -2.47 14.35 -4.87
CA ALA A 89 -3.49 13.31 -4.95
C ALA A 89 -3.86 12.75 -3.57
N THR A 90 -2.87 12.61 -2.68
CA THR A 90 -3.05 11.96 -1.38
C THR A 90 -3.25 12.92 -0.20
N GLY A 91 -2.84 14.18 -0.36
CA GLY A 91 -2.72 15.14 0.75
C GLY A 91 -1.56 14.85 1.71
N LYS A 92 -0.74 13.83 1.43
CA LYS A 92 0.44 13.43 2.22
C LYS A 92 1.73 14.04 1.65
N LYS A 93 2.85 13.94 2.36
CA LYS A 93 4.17 14.39 1.89
C LYS A 93 5.08 13.22 1.56
N CYS A 94 5.78 13.30 0.42
CA CYS A 94 6.81 12.32 0.08
C CYS A 94 8.05 12.65 0.89
N VAL A 95 8.25 11.92 1.98
CA VAL A 95 9.38 12.13 2.88
C VAL A 95 10.45 11.09 2.55
N TYR A 96 11.58 11.56 2.04
CA TYR A 96 12.72 10.71 1.73
C TYR A 96 13.37 10.19 3.02
N MET A 97 13.53 8.88 3.11
CA MET A 97 14.08 8.21 4.29
C MET A 97 14.66 6.84 3.93
N PRO A 98 15.57 6.28 4.75
CA PRO A 98 16.01 4.90 4.60
C PRO A 98 14.85 3.91 4.67
N VAL A 99 14.96 2.79 3.97
CA VAL A 99 13.93 1.75 3.90
C VAL A 99 13.57 1.21 5.29
N GLU A 100 14.55 1.12 6.19
CA GLU A 100 14.37 0.68 7.57
C GLU A 100 13.46 1.63 8.37
N LYS A 101 13.47 2.94 8.06
CA LYS A 101 12.57 3.92 8.68
C LYS A 101 11.13 3.80 8.20
N ILE A 102 10.92 3.36 6.95
CA ILE A 102 9.59 3.02 6.46
C ILE A 102 9.06 1.80 7.23
N GLU A 103 9.90 0.78 7.43
CA GLU A 103 9.52 -0.41 8.19
C GLU A 103 9.16 -0.12 9.65
N GLU A 104 9.99 0.67 10.34
CA GLU A 104 9.74 1.09 11.71
C GLU A 104 8.36 1.74 11.82
N LYS A 105 8.06 2.70 10.95
CA LYS A 105 6.77 3.42 10.96
C LYS A 105 5.58 2.51 10.70
N LEU A 106 5.68 1.58 9.74
CA LEU A 106 4.62 0.61 9.49
C LEU A 106 4.37 -0.27 10.72
N LYS A 107 5.44 -0.78 11.34
CA LYS A 107 5.33 -1.61 12.55
C LYS A 107 4.75 -0.83 13.73
N GLU A 108 5.15 0.42 13.93
CA GLU A 108 4.61 1.33 14.95
C GLU A 108 3.11 1.60 14.79
N GLN A 109 2.63 1.70 13.55
CA GLN A 109 1.21 1.89 13.23
C GLN A 109 0.36 0.62 13.42
N GLY A 110 1.00 -0.55 13.58
CA GLY A 110 0.34 -1.81 13.84
C GLY A 110 -0.22 -2.51 12.59
N ALA A 111 -0.83 -3.68 12.82
CA ALA A 111 -1.34 -4.53 11.74
C ALA A 111 -2.38 -3.81 10.87
N GLY A 112 -2.24 -3.95 9.56
CA GLY A 112 -3.05 -3.24 8.56
C GLY A 112 -2.50 -1.90 8.11
N SER A 113 -1.44 -1.41 8.74
CA SER A 113 -0.78 -0.17 8.32
C SER A 113 -0.20 -0.31 6.91
N HIS A 114 -0.23 0.81 6.19
CA HIS A 114 0.23 0.85 4.81
C HIS A 114 0.65 2.26 4.42
N MET A 115 1.56 2.33 3.45
CA MET A 115 2.08 3.57 2.90
C MET A 115 2.29 3.41 1.40
N ILE A 116 2.03 4.47 0.64
CA ILE A 116 2.58 4.59 -0.71
C ILE A 116 4.07 4.86 -0.57
N VAL A 117 4.86 4.10 -1.33
CA VAL A 117 6.32 4.19 -1.39
C VAL A 117 6.76 4.53 -2.81
N GLY A 118 7.68 5.48 -2.91
CA GLY A 118 8.36 5.85 -4.14
C GLY A 118 9.83 5.47 -4.08
N ILE A 119 10.40 5.07 -5.22
CA ILE A 119 11.84 4.88 -5.37
C ILE A 119 12.39 5.71 -6.52
N ASN A 120 13.61 6.21 -6.33
CA ASN A 120 14.45 6.73 -7.40
C ASN A 120 15.52 5.68 -7.74
N ARG A 121 15.95 5.69 -9.00
CA ARG A 121 17.02 4.82 -9.49
C ARG A 121 18.26 5.62 -9.84
N LYS A 122 19.43 5.02 -9.60
CA LYS A 122 20.71 5.54 -10.07
C LYS A 122 20.69 5.63 -11.60
N PRO A 123 21.42 6.58 -12.20
CA PRO A 123 21.64 6.57 -13.63
C PRO A 123 22.29 5.25 -14.06
N THR A 124 22.02 4.83 -15.30
CA THR A 124 22.71 3.69 -15.92
C THR A 124 24.23 3.94 -15.97
N PRO A 125 25.06 2.90 -16.23
CA PRO A 125 26.51 3.08 -16.39
C PRO A 125 26.93 4.12 -17.45
N TRP A 126 26.04 4.46 -18.38
CA TRP A 126 26.26 5.50 -19.41
C TRP A 126 25.67 6.87 -19.04
N GLY A 127 25.21 7.05 -17.80
CA GLY A 127 24.69 8.32 -17.27
C GLY A 127 23.24 8.63 -17.66
N GLN A 128 22.52 7.70 -18.28
CA GLN A 128 21.10 7.90 -18.60
C GLN A 128 20.24 7.75 -17.35
N GLY A 129 19.34 8.69 -17.11
CA GLY A 129 18.37 8.59 -16.02
C GLY A 129 17.44 7.40 -16.20
N GLN A 130 17.04 6.81 -15.07
CA GLN A 130 16.09 5.69 -15.03
C GLN A 130 14.81 6.16 -14.36
N ALA A 131 13.66 5.72 -14.87
CA ALA A 131 12.38 6.04 -14.24
C ALA A 131 12.33 5.45 -12.82
N GLY A 132 11.69 6.15 -11.88
CA GLY A 132 11.36 5.61 -10.57
C GLY A 132 10.22 4.60 -10.62
N HIS A 133 9.69 4.24 -9.45
CA HIS A 133 8.49 3.41 -9.32
C HIS A 133 7.68 3.81 -8.08
N TRP A 134 6.36 3.67 -8.17
CA TRP A 134 5.42 3.89 -7.08
C TRP A 134 4.66 2.60 -6.80
N PHE A 135 4.53 2.24 -5.53
CA PHE A 135 3.85 1.04 -5.05
C PHE A 135 3.39 1.23 -3.60
N ASN A 136 2.85 0.19 -2.95
CA ASN A 136 2.44 0.27 -1.55
C ASN A 136 3.21 -0.73 -0.70
N ALA A 137 3.63 -0.30 0.49
CA ALA A 137 4.08 -1.17 1.55
C ALA A 137 2.90 -1.49 2.47
N TYR A 138 2.75 -2.74 2.89
CA TYR A 138 1.66 -3.19 3.75
C TYR A 138 2.16 -4.10 4.87
N TYR A 139 1.81 -3.81 6.12
CA TYR A 139 2.16 -4.64 7.27
C TYR A 139 0.97 -5.48 7.74
N ASP A 140 1.05 -6.81 7.65
CA ASP A 140 -0.05 -7.72 8.05
C ASP A 140 -0.09 -8.03 9.56
N GLY A 141 0.78 -7.40 10.35
CA GLY A 141 0.99 -7.70 11.77
C GLY A 141 2.11 -8.72 12.04
N LYS A 142 2.67 -9.34 11.00
CA LYS A 142 3.80 -10.28 11.11
C LYS A 142 4.96 -9.86 10.20
N LYS A 143 4.68 -9.54 8.95
CA LYS A 143 5.67 -9.14 7.94
C LYS A 143 5.15 -8.01 7.07
N ILE A 144 6.08 -7.31 6.43
CA ILE A 144 5.78 -6.25 5.47
C ILE A 144 5.81 -6.88 4.07
N TYR A 145 4.93 -6.41 3.20
CA TYR A 145 4.84 -6.82 1.80
C TYR A 145 4.94 -5.60 0.90
N THR A 146 5.50 -5.83 -0.29
CA THR A 146 5.38 -4.93 -1.43
C THR A 146 4.11 -5.30 -2.19
N LEU A 147 3.21 -4.34 -2.38
CA LEU A 147 2.02 -4.47 -3.22
C LEU A 147 2.23 -3.67 -4.50
N ASP A 148 2.45 -4.36 -5.61
CA ASP A 148 2.60 -3.74 -6.92
C ASP A 148 1.25 -3.76 -7.66
N GLY A 149 0.49 -2.68 -7.49
CA GLY A 149 -0.79 -2.52 -8.18
C GLY A 149 -0.65 -2.37 -9.70
N GLN A 150 0.54 -2.08 -10.22
CA GLN A 150 0.74 -1.96 -11.66
C GLN A 150 0.75 -3.33 -12.32
N THR A 151 1.49 -4.29 -11.75
CA THR A 151 1.60 -5.67 -12.26
C THR A 151 0.53 -6.60 -11.70
N GLY A 152 -0.06 -6.24 -10.55
CA GLY A 152 -1.01 -7.05 -9.80
C GLY A 152 -0.34 -8.02 -8.83
N GLU A 153 0.94 -7.86 -8.52
CA GLU A 153 1.74 -8.83 -7.79
C GLU A 153 2.06 -8.39 -6.35
N VAL A 154 2.16 -9.38 -5.46
CA VAL A 154 2.59 -9.19 -4.06
C VAL A 154 3.97 -9.81 -3.91
N TYR A 155 4.94 -9.03 -3.49
CA TYR A 155 6.31 -9.48 -3.25
C TYR A 155 6.68 -9.40 -1.76
N ASP A 156 7.77 -10.09 -1.41
CA ASP A 156 8.41 -9.88 -0.12
C ASP A 156 9.05 -8.48 -0.06
N TRP A 157 9.07 -7.90 1.15
CA TRP A 157 9.63 -6.58 1.40
C TRP A 157 11.08 -6.65 1.90
N PRO A 158 11.95 -5.70 1.48
CA PRO A 158 11.74 -4.79 0.36
C PRO A 158 11.94 -5.52 -0.97
N TYR A 159 11.09 -5.23 -1.96
CA TYR A 159 11.32 -5.77 -3.30
C TYR A 159 12.38 -4.92 -4.02
N ASP A 160 13.40 -5.57 -4.56
CA ASP A 160 14.46 -4.90 -5.31
C ASP A 160 14.01 -4.66 -6.76
N TYR A 161 13.65 -3.42 -7.03
CA TYR A 161 13.30 -2.92 -8.37
C TYR A 161 14.53 -2.53 -9.21
N GLY A 162 15.74 -2.81 -8.74
CA GLY A 162 17.01 -2.57 -9.42
C GLY A 162 17.51 -1.12 -9.30
N ASP A 163 18.82 -0.97 -9.13
CA ASP A 163 19.55 0.30 -9.12
C ASP A 163 18.98 1.38 -8.17
N ILE A 164 18.33 1.00 -7.08
CA ILE A 164 17.66 1.97 -6.20
C ILE A 164 18.68 2.92 -5.56
N SER A 165 18.42 4.23 -5.64
CA SER A 165 19.23 5.28 -5.02
C SER A 165 18.58 5.84 -3.76
N GLU A 166 17.26 6.02 -3.77
CA GLU A 166 16.51 6.70 -2.71
C GLU A 166 15.11 6.11 -2.60
N TRP A 167 14.56 6.22 -1.39
CA TRP A 167 13.20 5.81 -1.05
C TRP A 167 12.47 7.01 -0.45
N CYS A 168 11.19 7.16 -0.76
CA CYS A 168 10.30 8.02 0.00
C CYS A 168 9.02 7.27 0.38
N ALA A 169 8.43 7.66 1.51
CA ALA A 169 7.10 7.23 1.90
C ALA A 169 6.17 8.44 2.00
N LEU A 170 4.92 8.27 1.56
CA LEU A 170 3.87 9.28 1.69
C LEU A 170 3.31 9.21 3.12
N ILE A 171 3.61 10.22 3.93
CA ILE A 171 3.19 10.36 5.33
C ILE A 171 2.58 11.72 5.65
#